data_AF-A0A9D6FLP7-F1
#
_entry.id   AF-A0A9D6FLP7-F1
#
_cell.length_a   1.000
_cell.length_b   1.000
_cell.length_c   1.000
_cell.angle_alpha   90.00
_cell.angle_beta   90.00
_cell.angle_gamma   90.00
#
_symmetry.space_group_name_H-M   'P 1'
#
loop_
_entity.id
_entity.type
_entity.pdbx_description
1 polymer ?
#
loop_
_entity_poly.entity_id
_entity_poly.type
_entity_poly.pdbx_seq_one_letter_code
_entity_poly.pdbx_strand_id
1 'polypeptide(L)'
;FSDSEFDRLVFRESLEMLDDVVKTMEEAHRVTKPGGRVEIHTNHFAASNSYVDPRQKWHFSFYTFDYFLEDFLYPVYTHRKYRMIERHFIFHRKWGMGSLLARISPRRYEKYYAHRYPPYRLSFELEAVK
;
A
#
# COMPACT_ATOMS: atom_id res chain seq x y z
N PHE A 1 -15.64 9.23 -13.25
CA PHE A 1 -16.60 8.83 -12.20
C PHE A 1 -17.10 10.05 -11.46
N SER A 2 -18.32 9.97 -10.92
CA SER A 2 -18.90 11.00 -10.07
C SER A 2 -18.19 11.05 -8.71
N ASP A 3 -18.29 12.17 -8.01
CA ASP A 3 -17.80 12.27 -6.63
C ASP A 3 -18.60 11.34 -5.72
N SER A 4 -17.91 10.64 -4.81
CA SER A 4 -18.54 9.77 -3.80
C SER A 4 -19.49 8.72 -4.38
N GLU A 5 -19.12 8.11 -5.50
CA GLU A 5 -19.91 7.10 -6.20
C GLU A 5 -19.79 5.71 -5.55
N PHE A 6 -18.59 5.34 -5.09
CA PHE A 6 -18.27 3.97 -4.70
C PHE A 6 -18.12 3.77 -3.19
N ASP A 7 -18.68 2.70 -2.65
CA ASP A 7 -18.45 2.28 -1.26
C ASP A 7 -17.08 1.59 -1.07
N ARG A 8 -16.60 0.91 -2.12
CA ARG A 8 -15.34 0.16 -2.11
C ARG A 8 -14.64 0.27 -3.46
N LEU A 9 -13.34 0.53 -3.43
CA LEU A 9 -12.46 0.59 -4.58
C LEU A 9 -11.26 -0.34 -4.35
N VAL A 10 -10.87 -1.12 -5.36
CA VAL A 10 -9.84 -2.16 -5.22
C VAL A 10 -8.79 -2.04 -6.31
N PHE A 11 -7.54 -1.89 -5.91
CA PHE A 11 -6.37 -2.03 -6.77
C PHE A 11 -5.74 -3.41 -6.54
N ARG A 12 -5.72 -4.25 -7.58
CA ARG A 12 -5.04 -5.55 -7.57
C ARG A 12 -3.88 -5.50 -8.55
N GLU A 13 -2.66 -5.35 -8.02
CA GLU A 13 -1.42 -5.33 -8.79
C GLU A 13 -1.45 -4.32 -9.95
N SER A 14 -2.27 -3.27 -9.81
CA SER A 14 -2.54 -2.29 -10.87
C SER A 14 -1.96 -0.93 -10.56
N LEU A 15 -1.97 -0.51 -9.30
CA LEU A 15 -1.47 0.79 -8.85
C LEU A 15 0.03 0.98 -9.17
N GLU A 16 0.80 -0.09 -9.09
CA GLU A 16 2.25 -0.14 -9.39
C GLU A 16 2.61 0.18 -10.85
N MET A 17 1.65 0.11 -11.78
CA MET A 17 1.85 0.40 -13.21
C MET A 17 1.40 1.82 -13.63
N LEU A 18 0.69 2.53 -12.75
CA LEU A 18 0.14 3.85 -13.05
C LEU A 18 1.24 4.93 -13.03
N ASP A 19 1.04 6.00 -13.80
CA ASP A 19 2.05 7.05 -13.95
C ASP A 19 2.25 7.90 -12.70
N ASP A 20 1.17 8.17 -11.97
CA ASP A 20 1.18 9.07 -10.81
C ASP A 20 0.34 8.49 -9.68
N VAL A 21 1.02 7.93 -8.68
CA VAL A 21 0.38 7.31 -7.52
C VAL A 21 -0.34 8.35 -6.67
N VAL A 22 0.21 9.56 -6.54
CA VAL A 22 -0.40 10.61 -5.71
C VAL A 22 -1.74 11.03 -6.32
N LYS A 23 -1.76 11.38 -7.62
CA LYS A 23 -3.02 11.72 -8.31
C LYS A 23 -4.02 10.58 -8.34
N THR A 24 -3.54 9.34 -8.49
CA THR A 24 -4.41 8.17 -8.45
C THR A 24 -5.08 8.04 -7.08
N MET A 25 -4.33 8.23 -6.00
CA MET A 25 -4.90 8.22 -4.65
C MET A 25 -5.85 9.40 -4.45
N GLU A 26 -5.55 10.60 -4.96
CA GLU A 26 -6.49 11.72 -4.90
C GLU A 26 -7.82 11.44 -5.62
N GLU A 27 -7.75 10.82 -6.81
CA GLU A 27 -8.92 10.42 -7.57
C GLU A 27 -9.69 9.30 -6.84
N ALA A 28 -8.99 8.30 -6.31
CA ALA A 28 -9.59 7.24 -5.49
C ALA A 28 -10.34 7.83 -4.29
N HIS A 29 -9.78 8.86 -3.63
CA HIS A 29 -10.44 9.57 -2.54
C HIS A 29 -11.70 10.30 -3.02
N ARG A 30 -11.62 11.01 -4.15
CA ARG A 30 -12.74 11.77 -4.71
C ARG A 30 -13.93 10.85 -5.01
N VAL A 31 -13.69 9.72 -5.67
CA VAL A 31 -14.74 8.81 -6.14
C VAL A 31 -15.27 7.86 -5.06
N THR A 32 -14.49 7.62 -3.99
CA THR A 32 -14.93 6.79 -2.85
C THR A 32 -15.81 7.62 -1.92
N LYS A 33 -16.90 7.06 -1.41
CA LYS A 33 -17.79 7.73 -0.43
C LYS A 33 -17.05 8.07 0.87
N PRO A 34 -17.52 9.06 1.66
CA PRO A 34 -17.05 9.24 3.03
C PRO A 34 -17.16 7.92 3.82
N GLY A 35 -16.07 7.48 4.44
CA GLY A 35 -16.03 6.19 5.14
C GLY A 35 -15.91 4.96 4.22
N GLY A 36 -15.90 5.13 2.90
CA GLY A 36 -15.68 4.05 1.94
C GLY A 36 -14.26 3.50 1.99
N ARG A 37 -14.07 2.28 1.45
CA ARG A 37 -12.80 1.53 1.52
C ARG A 37 -12.02 1.59 0.22
N VAL A 38 -10.71 1.84 0.32
CA VAL A 38 -9.75 1.68 -0.76
C VAL A 38 -8.79 0.56 -0.38
N GLU A 39 -8.84 -0.53 -1.13
CA GLU A 39 -7.99 -1.69 -0.93
C GLU A 39 -6.90 -1.76 -1.97
N ILE A 40 -5.69 -2.04 -1.52
CA ILE A 40 -4.51 -2.09 -2.37
C ILE A 40 -3.77 -3.40 -2.10
N HIS A 41 -3.71 -4.25 -3.11
CA HIS A 41 -2.85 -5.42 -3.15
C HIS A 41 -1.73 -5.16 -4.15
N THR A 42 -0.50 -5.23 -3.68
CA THR A 42 0.69 -4.89 -4.48
C THR A 42 1.83 -5.83 -4.16
N ASN A 43 2.78 -5.92 -5.07
CA ASN A 43 4.06 -6.54 -4.77
C ASN A 43 4.85 -5.70 -3.77
N HIS A 44 5.62 -6.36 -2.91
CA HIS A 44 6.56 -5.69 -2.00
C HIS A 44 7.84 -5.34 -2.76
N PHE A 45 8.49 -4.21 -2.45
CA PHE A 45 9.67 -3.73 -3.18
C PHE A 45 10.86 -4.71 -3.24
N ALA A 46 10.95 -5.64 -2.29
CA ALA A 46 12.00 -6.67 -2.24
C ALA A 46 11.59 -8.00 -2.93
N ALA A 47 10.35 -8.12 -3.37
CA ALA A 47 9.84 -9.31 -4.04
C ALA A 47 10.33 -9.36 -5.49
N SER A 48 10.71 -10.54 -5.98
CA SER A 48 11.24 -10.70 -7.34
C SER A 48 10.22 -10.28 -8.40
N ASN A 49 8.95 -10.63 -8.20
CA ASN A 49 7.85 -10.27 -9.09
C ASN A 49 7.62 -8.75 -9.21
N SER A 50 8.15 -7.94 -8.28
CA SER A 50 8.08 -6.50 -8.41
C SER A 50 8.93 -5.97 -9.57
N TYR A 51 9.88 -6.76 -10.09
CA TYR A 51 10.77 -6.35 -11.19
C TYR A 51 10.65 -7.24 -12.44
N VAL A 52 9.74 -8.22 -12.45
CA VAL A 52 9.57 -9.14 -13.58
C VAL A 52 8.79 -8.49 -14.71
N ASP A 53 7.73 -7.75 -14.39
CA ASP A 53 6.94 -7.04 -15.40
C ASP A 53 7.58 -5.67 -15.68
N PRO A 54 8.09 -5.41 -16.90
CA PRO A 54 8.75 -4.15 -17.23
C PRO A 54 7.81 -2.93 -17.22
N ARG A 55 6.50 -3.14 -17.07
CA ARG A 55 5.50 -2.06 -16.96
C ARG A 55 5.34 -1.54 -15.53
N GLN A 56 5.84 -2.27 -14.53
CA GLN A 56 5.83 -1.79 -13.15
C GLN A 56 6.78 -0.60 -13.03
N LYS A 57 6.24 0.52 -12.55
CA LYS A 57 6.96 1.79 -12.36
C LYS A 57 7.29 2.03 -10.89
N TRP A 58 6.48 1.45 -10.00
CA TRP A 58 6.57 1.67 -8.57
C TRP A 58 6.76 0.35 -7.82
N HIS A 59 7.57 0.41 -6.77
CA HIS A 59 7.87 -0.73 -5.91
C HIS A 59 7.57 -0.31 -4.47
N PHE A 60 6.43 -0.75 -3.94
CA PHE A 60 5.90 -0.22 -2.69
C PHE A 60 6.47 -0.91 -1.45
N SER A 61 6.57 -0.14 -0.36
CA SER A 61 6.92 -0.61 0.98
C SER A 61 5.69 -0.63 1.88
N PHE A 62 5.84 -1.27 3.03
CA PHE A 62 4.85 -1.35 4.11
C PHE A 62 4.41 0.03 4.62
N TYR A 63 5.20 1.07 4.35
CA TYR A 63 4.99 2.44 4.81
C TYR A 63 4.68 3.43 3.67
N THR A 64 4.60 2.98 2.41
CA THR A 64 4.36 3.88 1.28
C THR A 64 3.07 4.70 1.45
N PHE A 65 1.98 4.06 1.89
CA PHE A 65 0.69 4.75 1.99
C PHE A 65 0.54 5.62 3.25
N ASP A 66 1.53 5.62 4.14
CA ASP A 66 1.51 6.45 5.36
C ASP A 66 1.49 7.94 5.02
N TYR A 67 2.06 8.34 3.87
CA TYR A 67 2.05 9.72 3.39
C TYR A 67 0.68 10.27 2.97
N PHE A 68 -0.34 9.42 2.91
CA PHE A 68 -1.72 9.80 2.61
C PHE A 68 -2.61 9.85 3.86
N LEU A 69 -2.05 9.53 5.04
CA LEU A 69 -2.81 9.44 6.27
C LEU A 69 -3.00 10.80 6.94
N GLU A 70 -4.15 10.99 7.58
CA GLU A 70 -4.47 12.25 8.28
C GLU A 70 -3.51 12.61 9.42
N ASP A 71 -2.94 11.60 10.07
CA ASP A 71 -2.15 11.72 11.30
C ASP A 71 -0.63 11.62 11.05
N PHE A 72 -0.17 11.67 9.79
CA PHE A 72 1.24 11.47 9.49
C PHE A 72 2.07 12.75 9.66
N LEU A 73 3.19 12.65 10.39
CA LEU A 73 4.01 13.78 10.86
C LEU A 73 4.96 14.39 9.80
N TYR A 74 4.95 13.88 8.57
CA TYR A 74 5.83 14.32 7.46
C TYR A 74 5.02 15.07 6.39
N PRO A 75 5.66 15.84 5.48
CA PRO A 75 4.93 16.61 4.48
C PRO A 75 3.93 15.73 3.72
N VAL A 76 2.65 16.08 3.88
CA VAL A 76 1.52 15.38 3.27
C VAL A 76 1.53 15.72 1.78
N TYR A 77 1.55 14.70 0.90
CA TYR A 77 1.61 14.93 -0.55
C TYR A 77 0.31 15.52 -1.11
N THR A 78 -0.78 15.51 -0.34
CA THR A 78 -2.10 15.94 -0.78
C THR A 78 -2.95 16.43 0.40
N HIS A 79 -3.98 17.21 0.11
CA HIS A 79 -5.02 17.54 1.09
C HIS A 79 -6.04 16.40 1.29
N ARG A 80 -6.00 15.35 0.46
CA ARG A 80 -6.87 14.18 0.54
C ARG A 80 -6.37 13.21 1.61
N LYS A 81 -7.16 13.04 2.66
CA LYS A 81 -6.78 12.30 3.86
C LYS A 81 -7.42 10.92 3.92
N TYR A 82 -6.63 9.95 4.36
CA TYR A 82 -7.07 8.59 4.63
C TYR A 82 -6.83 8.21 6.08
N ARG A 83 -7.53 7.15 6.51
CA ARG A 83 -7.21 6.41 7.72
C ARG A 83 -6.79 5.00 7.36
N MET A 84 -5.67 4.53 7.93
CA MET A 84 -5.21 3.15 7.75
C MET A 84 -6.07 2.23 8.61
N ILE A 85 -6.81 1.33 7.98
CA ILE A 85 -7.61 0.32 8.67
C ILE A 85 -6.77 -0.92 8.93
N GLU A 86 -6.12 -1.44 7.89
CA GLU A 86 -5.26 -2.61 7.99
C GLU A 86 -4.07 -2.51 7.04
N ARG A 87 -2.92 -3.04 7.48
CA ARG A 87 -1.80 -3.37 6.61
C ARG A 87 -1.08 -4.62 7.09
N HIS A 88 -0.71 -5.49 6.17
CA HIS A 88 0.08 -6.67 6.51
C HIS A 88 0.96 -7.14 5.33
N PHE A 89 2.08 -7.77 5.68
CA PHE A 89 2.89 -8.51 4.72
C PHE A 89 2.24 -9.85 4.41
N ILE A 90 2.30 -10.25 3.14
CA ILE A 90 1.92 -11.58 2.69
C ILE A 90 3.20 -12.33 2.31
N PHE A 91 3.50 -13.39 3.03
CA PHE A 91 4.63 -14.28 2.76
C PHE A 91 4.15 -15.57 2.10
N HIS A 92 4.93 -16.15 1.19
CA HIS A 92 4.68 -17.51 0.68
C HIS A 92 4.60 -18.55 1.82
N ARG A 93 5.47 -18.42 2.83
CA ARG A 93 5.49 -19.28 4.02
C ARG A 93 5.13 -18.45 5.26
N LYS A 94 3.94 -18.68 5.83
CA LYS A 94 3.39 -17.91 6.97
C LYS A 94 4.22 -17.99 8.27
N TRP A 95 5.06 -19.02 8.43
CA TRP A 95 5.92 -19.25 9.62
C TRP A 95 7.40 -19.38 9.26
N GLY A 96 7.87 -18.56 8.32
CA GLY A 96 9.30 -18.44 8.02
C GLY A 96 10.00 -17.44 8.93
N MET A 97 11.33 -17.44 8.95
CA MET A 97 12.10 -16.44 9.71
C MET A 97 11.71 -15.00 9.32
N GLY A 98 11.43 -14.73 8.04
CA GLY A 98 10.96 -13.43 7.57
C GLY A 98 9.66 -12.96 8.23
N SER A 99 8.64 -13.83 8.32
CA SER A 99 7.35 -13.45 8.91
C SER A 99 7.45 -13.23 10.42
N LEU A 100 8.32 -13.98 11.13
CA LEU A 100 8.58 -13.75 12.55
C LEU A 100 9.27 -12.41 12.79
N LEU A 101 10.31 -12.09 12.01
CA LEU A 101 11.03 -10.82 12.12
C LEU A 101 10.13 -9.62 11.78
N ALA A 102 9.29 -9.75 10.74
CA ALA A 102 8.32 -8.74 10.36
C ALA A 102 7.28 -8.45 11.46
N ARG A 103 6.84 -9.47 12.20
CA ARG A 103 5.90 -9.30 13.33
C ARG A 103 6.51 -8.54 14.51
N ILE A 104 7.82 -8.69 14.75
CA ILE A 104 8.51 -7.97 15.83
C ILE A 104 8.65 -6.49 15.49
N SER A 105 9.11 -6.19 14.27
CA SER A 105 9.27 -4.82 13.81
C SER A 105 9.26 -4.75 12.28
N PRO A 106 8.15 -4.34 11.65
CA PRO A 106 8.07 -4.17 10.20
C PRO A 106 9.18 -3.24 9.67
N ARG A 107 9.46 -2.14 10.37
CA ARG A 107 10.52 -1.18 10.01
C ARG A 107 11.92 -1.78 10.01
N ARG A 108 12.30 -2.53 11.06
CA ARG A 108 13.62 -3.20 11.09
C ARG A 108 13.67 -4.32 10.07
N TYR A 109 12.56 -5.01 9.87
CA TYR A 109 12.43 -6.06 8.88
C TYR A 109 12.69 -5.55 7.46
N GLU A 110 12.01 -4.49 7.02
CA GLU A 110 12.27 -3.89 5.70
C GLU A 110 13.70 -3.40 5.55
N LYS A 111 14.25 -2.76 6.60
CA LYS A 111 15.59 -2.17 6.55
C LYS A 111 16.72 -3.21 6.43
N TYR A 112 16.60 -4.36 7.11
CA TYR A 112 17.73 -5.28 7.27
C TYR A 112 17.49 -6.69 6.70
N TYR A 113 16.24 -7.13 6.57
CA TYR A 113 15.92 -8.54 6.35
C TYR A 113 15.07 -8.82 5.10
N ALA A 114 14.42 -7.80 4.51
CA ALA A 114 13.51 -8.00 3.39
C ALA A 114 14.17 -8.63 2.16
N HIS A 115 15.41 -8.28 1.81
CA HIS A 115 16.08 -8.91 0.67
C HIS A 115 16.50 -10.37 0.95
N ARG A 116 16.72 -10.74 2.21
CA ARG A 116 17.07 -12.11 2.60
C ARG A 116 15.85 -13.01 2.70
N TYR A 117 14.74 -12.47 3.18
CA TYR A 117 13.48 -13.17 3.38
C TYR A 117 12.32 -12.36 2.80
N PRO A 118 12.22 -12.20 1.47
CA PRO A 118 11.27 -11.29 0.86
C PRO A 118 9.82 -11.70 1.14
N PRO A 119 8.94 -10.74 1.48
CA PRO A 119 7.52 -11.00 1.41
C PRO A 119 7.12 -11.07 -0.06
N TYR A 120 6.04 -11.79 -0.34
CA TYR A 120 5.50 -11.90 -1.69
C TYR A 120 4.69 -10.66 -2.08
N ARG A 121 3.80 -10.21 -1.19
CA ARG A 121 2.90 -9.08 -1.43
C ARG A 121 2.70 -8.26 -0.18
N LEU A 122 2.09 -7.09 -0.38
CA LEU A 122 1.51 -6.23 0.64
C LEU A 122 0.00 -6.14 0.41
N SER A 123 -0.73 -6.00 1.51
CA SER A 123 -2.16 -5.66 1.50
C SER A 123 -2.39 -4.45 2.37
N PHE A 124 -3.18 -3.52 1.87
CA PHE A 124 -3.60 -2.32 2.58
C PHE A 124 -5.12 -2.17 2.46
N GLU A 125 -5.75 -1.76 3.54
CA GLU A 125 -7.12 -1.26 3.56
C GLU A 125 -7.11 0.15 4.16
N LEU A 126 -7.58 1.11 3.37
CA LEU A 126 -7.65 2.52 3.72
C LEU A 126 -9.12 2.98 3.73
N GLU A 127 -9.47 3.84 4.66
CA GLU A 127 -10.75 4.52 4.71
C GLU A 127 -10.61 5.96 4.20
N ALA A 128 -11.50 6.39 3.31
CA ALA A 128 -11.53 7.78 2.82
C ALA A 128 -12.14 8.72 3.87
N VAL A 129 -11.34 9.70 4.34
CA VAL A 129 -11.77 10.72 5.30
C VAL A 129 -12.03 12.04 4.55
N LYS A 130 -13.27 12.52 4.55
CA LYS A 130 -13.69 13.73 3.81
C LYS A 130 -13.99 14.89 4.74
#